data_AF-A0A5J9U5B9-F1
#
_entry.id   AF-A0A5J9U5B9-F1
#
_cell.length_a   1.000
_cell.length_b   1.000
_cell.length_c   1.000
_cell.angle_alpha   90.00
_cell.angle_beta   90.00
_cell.angle_gamma   90.00
#
_symmetry.space_group_name_H-M   'P 1'
#
loop_
_entity.id
_entity.type
_entity.pdbx_description
1 polymer ?
#
loop_
_entity_poly.entity_id
_entity_poly.type
_entity_poly.pdbx_seq_one_letter_code
_entity_poly.pdbx_strand_id
1 'polypeptide(L)'
;MAAVAGQKRRQADDSFPIPSARKRQAQVLDWASLPPDIAVTIADLLLAEDVVDYMSFRAVCSPWRTSTSSPRDPTLRDARLRPRRWVALCDGVRPADAGEIAFFNTRTGRRLRVRLPDLQCHSHRIVGFTDDGLVILFHKTTSALRVVHPFTGVSLDLPPLAPIFWAFVNDMYSIAWMNAALGTALSFEGKRFGVTIRSRTLVQVYPPSPTPSTRSQQCVVAQTIPVGFNNDLRVACYFHLVEVQGQALLVVRLPHNDDWRPYTFTLFAIDTSTGKLTQVESLGDCALFLGRD
;
A
#
# COMPACT_ATOMS: atom_id res chain seq x y z
N MET A 1 33.11 -104.29 34.33
CA MET A 1 34.45 -103.65 34.48
C MET A 1 34.28 -102.16 34.24
N ALA A 2 34.70 -101.37 35.23
CA ALA A 2 34.66 -99.91 35.24
C ALA A 2 35.88 -99.30 34.53
N ALA A 3 35.74 -98.07 34.00
CA ALA A 3 36.75 -96.99 33.96
C ALA A 3 36.16 -95.81 33.14
N VAL A 4 35.83 -94.64 33.71
CA VAL A 4 36.67 -93.50 34.17
C VAL A 4 36.96 -92.47 33.06
N ALA A 5 36.33 -91.30 33.27
CA ALA A 5 36.72 -89.90 33.05
C ALA A 5 37.75 -89.49 31.97
N GLY A 6 37.39 -88.42 31.25
CA GLY A 6 38.30 -87.56 30.49
C GLY A 6 37.70 -86.16 30.25
N GLN A 7 37.88 -85.27 31.22
CA GLN A 7 37.55 -83.83 31.18
C GLN A 7 38.20 -83.14 29.97
N LYS A 8 37.45 -82.30 29.22
CA LYS A 8 38.05 -81.25 28.39
C LYS A 8 37.50 -79.89 28.81
N ARG A 9 38.45 -79.03 29.19
CA ARG A 9 38.31 -77.73 29.85
C ARG A 9 37.40 -76.76 29.08
N ARG A 10 36.59 -76.06 29.87
CA ARG A 10 35.94 -74.78 29.52
C ARG A 10 37.02 -73.74 29.23
N GLN A 11 36.91 -73.04 28.11
CA GLN A 11 37.55 -71.75 27.91
C GLN A 11 36.42 -70.71 27.97
N ALA A 12 36.43 -69.93 29.03
CA ALA A 12 35.55 -68.78 29.21
C ALA A 12 36.00 -67.70 28.23
N ASP A 13 35.08 -67.28 27.36
CA ASP A 13 35.23 -66.05 26.59
C ASP A 13 34.55 -64.95 27.39
N ASP A 14 35.37 -64.22 28.18
CA ASP A 14 34.98 -63.02 28.91
C ASP A 14 34.79 -61.88 27.89
N SER A 15 33.64 -61.88 27.22
CA SER A 15 33.18 -60.72 26.45
C SER A 15 32.06 -60.04 27.21
N PHE A 16 32.43 -59.06 28.04
CA PHE A 16 31.49 -58.14 28.68
C PHE A 16 30.61 -57.45 27.61
N PRO A 17 29.27 -57.39 27.78
CA PRO A 17 28.43 -56.63 26.88
C PRO A 17 28.74 -55.14 27.03
N ILE A 18 29.29 -54.54 25.98
CA ILE A 18 29.46 -53.10 25.86
C ILE A 18 28.05 -52.48 25.98
N PRO A 19 27.81 -51.53 26.92
CA PRO A 19 26.53 -50.85 26.98
C PRO A 19 26.31 -50.14 25.67
N SER A 20 25.25 -50.50 24.94
CA SER A 20 24.86 -49.80 23.74
C SER A 20 24.67 -48.34 24.12
N ALA A 21 25.52 -47.48 23.55
CA ALA A 21 25.36 -46.05 23.67
C ALA A 21 23.93 -45.74 23.23
N ARG A 22 23.07 -45.36 24.18
CA ARG A 22 21.78 -44.74 23.90
C ARG A 22 22.10 -43.56 23.01
N LYS A 23 21.97 -43.75 21.69
CA LYS A 23 21.88 -42.66 20.74
C LYS A 23 20.73 -41.82 21.28
N ARG A 24 21.04 -40.70 21.93
CA ARG A 24 20.13 -39.57 21.99
C ARG A 24 19.91 -39.22 20.53
N GLN A 25 18.90 -39.84 19.91
CA GLN A 25 18.31 -39.35 18.69
C GLN A 25 17.85 -37.95 19.08
N ALA A 26 18.64 -36.95 18.72
CA ALA A 26 18.07 -35.64 18.51
C ALA A 26 16.98 -35.89 17.46
N GLN A 27 15.73 -35.99 17.91
CA GLN A 27 14.59 -35.95 17.02
C GLN A 27 14.80 -34.67 16.22
N VAL A 28 15.18 -34.82 14.96
CA VAL A 28 15.09 -33.73 14.00
C VAL A 28 13.60 -33.44 13.95
N LEU A 29 13.18 -32.43 14.70
CA LEU A 29 11.79 -32.00 14.68
C LEU A 29 11.49 -31.56 13.25
N ASP A 30 10.69 -32.36 12.57
CA ASP A 30 10.18 -32.00 11.27
C ASP A 30 9.12 -30.91 11.46
N TRP A 31 9.55 -29.66 11.31
CA TRP A 31 8.66 -28.50 11.38
C TRP A 31 7.54 -28.56 10.33
N ALA A 32 7.70 -29.32 9.24
CA ALA A 32 6.60 -29.53 8.28
C ALA A 32 5.43 -30.32 8.89
N SER A 33 5.68 -31.11 9.95
CA SER A 33 4.70 -31.98 10.61
C SER A 33 4.15 -31.39 11.92
N LEU A 34 4.10 -30.07 12.03
CA LEU A 34 3.49 -29.40 13.20
C LEU A 34 2.03 -29.84 13.40
N PRO A 35 1.58 -30.04 14.65
CA PRO A 35 0.17 -30.15 14.97
C PRO A 35 -0.67 -29.00 14.36
N PRO A 36 -1.84 -29.28 13.78
CA PRO A 36 -2.64 -28.26 13.08
C PRO A 36 -3.01 -27.06 13.96
N ASP A 37 -3.26 -27.27 15.24
CA ASP A 37 -3.57 -26.24 16.24
C ASP A 37 -2.40 -25.26 16.45
N ILE A 38 -1.16 -25.75 16.45
CA ILE A 38 0.03 -24.91 16.54
C ILE A 38 0.20 -24.09 15.26
N ALA A 39 0.00 -24.72 14.09
CA ALA A 39 0.07 -24.02 12.81
C ALA A 39 -0.98 -22.90 12.69
N VAL A 40 -2.21 -23.13 13.19
CA VAL A 40 -3.27 -22.12 13.28
C VAL A 40 -2.88 -21.00 14.23
N THR A 41 -2.34 -21.32 15.40
CA THR A 41 -1.90 -20.31 16.38
C THR A 41 -0.81 -19.40 15.81
N ILE A 42 0.18 -19.97 15.13
CA ILE A 42 1.23 -19.19 14.44
C ILE A 42 0.60 -18.31 13.36
N ALA A 43 -0.32 -18.85 12.57
CA ALA A 43 -1.03 -18.10 11.54
C ALA A 43 -1.81 -16.91 12.11
N ASP A 44 -2.53 -17.08 13.22
CA ASP A 44 -3.28 -15.99 13.86
C ASP A 44 -2.36 -14.88 14.37
N LEU A 45 -1.20 -15.24 14.94
CA LEU A 45 -0.17 -14.27 15.33
C LEU A 45 0.38 -13.51 14.12
N LEU A 46 0.64 -14.20 13.00
CA LEU A 46 1.10 -13.55 11.78
C LEU A 46 0.02 -12.64 11.17
N LEU A 47 -1.26 -13.02 11.22
CA LEU A 47 -2.37 -12.19 10.75
C LEU A 47 -2.59 -10.93 11.61
N ALA A 48 -2.31 -11.02 12.91
CA ALA A 48 -2.30 -9.84 13.77
C ALA A 48 -1.21 -8.84 13.35
N GLU A 49 -0.11 -9.34 12.79
CA GLU A 49 1.01 -8.55 12.34
C GLU A 49 0.85 -8.03 10.90
N ASP A 50 0.81 -8.92 9.91
CA ASP A 50 0.68 -8.60 8.49
C ASP A 50 0.25 -9.83 7.65
N VAL A 51 -0.70 -9.63 6.74
CA VAL A 51 -1.17 -10.67 5.82
C VAL A 51 -0.05 -11.21 4.92
N VAL A 52 0.96 -10.39 4.59
CA VAL A 52 2.11 -10.80 3.77
C VAL A 52 2.92 -11.91 4.45
N ASP A 53 3.10 -11.82 5.76
CA ASP A 53 3.85 -12.82 6.52
C ASP A 53 3.04 -14.11 6.68
N TYR A 54 1.73 -13.98 6.90
CA TYR A 54 0.80 -15.11 6.86
C TYR A 54 0.83 -15.84 5.50
N MET A 55 0.82 -15.11 4.39
CA MET A 55 0.94 -15.71 3.05
C MET A 55 2.28 -16.43 2.87
N SER A 56 3.37 -15.83 3.36
CA SER A 56 4.71 -16.42 3.30
C SER A 56 4.77 -17.72 4.11
N PHE A 57 4.18 -17.74 5.31
CA PHE A 57 4.04 -18.94 6.13
C PHE A 57 3.29 -20.06 5.38
N ARG A 58 2.14 -19.74 4.77
CA ARG A 58 1.38 -20.70 3.96
C ARG A 58 2.10 -21.14 2.68
N ALA A 59 3.11 -20.41 2.21
CA ALA A 59 3.87 -20.78 1.03
C ALA A 59 4.89 -21.90 1.31
N VAL A 60 5.34 -22.06 2.57
CA VAL A 60 6.44 -22.96 2.95
C VAL A 60 6.16 -24.42 2.61
N CYS A 61 5.06 -24.99 3.07
CA CYS A 61 4.73 -26.40 2.84
C CYS A 61 3.22 -26.66 2.78
N SER A 62 2.84 -27.82 2.23
CA SER A 62 1.42 -28.20 2.10
C SER A 62 0.72 -28.37 3.45
N PRO A 63 1.29 -29.04 4.47
CA PRO A 63 0.63 -29.22 5.76
C PRO A 63 0.19 -27.89 6.40
N TRP A 64 1.10 -26.92 6.49
CA TRP A 64 0.80 -25.60 7.07
C TRP A 64 -0.29 -24.85 6.29
N ARG A 65 -0.25 -24.96 4.94
CA ARG A 65 -1.25 -24.38 4.06
C ARG A 65 -2.63 -25.00 4.27
N THR A 66 -2.70 -26.32 4.45
CA THR A 66 -3.97 -27.03 4.65
C THR A 66 -4.55 -26.83 6.05
N SER A 67 -3.70 -26.59 7.05
CA SER A 67 -4.15 -26.31 8.43
C SER A 67 -4.76 -24.92 8.61
N THR A 68 -4.61 -24.02 7.64
CA THR A 68 -4.96 -22.60 7.77
C THR A 68 -5.86 -22.11 6.64
N SER A 69 -6.72 -21.14 6.96
CA SER A 69 -7.68 -20.54 6.02
C SER A 69 -7.03 -19.96 4.76
N SER A 70 -7.80 -19.79 3.70
CA SER A 70 -7.30 -19.08 2.51
C SER A 70 -7.17 -17.58 2.79
N PRO A 71 -6.08 -16.91 2.40
CA PRO A 71 -5.97 -15.44 2.47
C PRO A 71 -6.83 -14.75 1.41
N ARG A 72 -7.45 -15.50 0.50
CA ARG A 72 -8.30 -14.98 -0.57
C ARG A 72 -9.76 -14.92 -0.11
N ASP A 73 -10.12 -13.86 0.62
CA ASP A 73 -11.52 -13.56 0.94
C ASP A 73 -12.19 -12.81 -0.23
N PRO A 74 -13.15 -13.42 -0.95
CA PRO A 74 -13.81 -12.80 -2.10
C PRO A 74 -14.61 -11.55 -1.75
N THR A 75 -14.95 -11.35 -0.48
CA THR A 75 -15.72 -10.20 -0.01
C THR A 75 -14.86 -9.01 0.42
N LEU A 76 -13.55 -9.23 0.62
CA LEU A 76 -12.61 -8.25 1.18
C LEU A 76 -13.05 -7.67 2.54
N ARG A 77 -13.87 -8.40 3.30
CA ARG A 77 -14.45 -7.95 4.56
C ARG A 77 -13.63 -8.38 5.77
N ASP A 78 -12.88 -9.48 5.68
CA ASP A 78 -12.03 -9.91 6.79
C ASP A 78 -10.85 -8.93 6.96
N ALA A 79 -10.96 -8.06 7.96
CA ALA A 79 -9.95 -7.07 8.29
C ALA A 79 -8.59 -7.67 8.68
N ARG A 80 -8.54 -8.94 9.10
CA ARG A 80 -7.27 -9.63 9.40
C ARG A 80 -6.47 -9.94 8.14
N LEU A 81 -7.17 -10.12 7.02
CA LEU A 81 -6.55 -10.39 5.73
C LEU A 81 -6.15 -9.10 5.00
N ARG A 82 -6.34 -7.92 5.59
CA ARG A 82 -5.97 -6.65 4.94
C ARG A 82 -4.50 -6.29 5.18
N PRO A 83 -3.82 -5.66 4.21
CA PRO A 83 -2.45 -5.20 4.37
C PRO A 83 -2.30 -4.23 5.54
N ARG A 84 -1.30 -4.43 6.41
CA ARG A 84 -1.02 -3.50 7.51
C ARG A 84 0.25 -2.70 7.26
N ARG A 85 0.14 -1.37 7.36
CA ARG A 85 1.30 -0.44 7.31
C ARG A 85 2.03 -0.44 5.97
N TRP A 86 1.35 -0.83 4.91
CA TRP A 86 1.86 -0.76 3.54
C TRP A 86 1.40 0.54 2.89
N VAL A 87 2.36 1.33 2.43
CA VAL A 87 2.12 2.55 1.66
C VAL A 87 2.48 2.28 0.21
N ALA A 88 1.57 2.59 -0.71
CA ALA A 88 1.86 2.54 -2.13
C ALA A 88 2.83 3.66 -2.51
N LEU A 89 3.93 3.27 -3.13
CA LEU A 89 4.91 4.14 -3.75
C LEU A 89 4.57 4.26 -5.24
N CYS A 90 3.90 5.35 -5.62
CA CYS A 90 3.72 5.71 -7.02
C CYS A 90 5.02 6.37 -7.51
N ASP A 91 5.68 5.80 -8.52
CA ASP A 91 6.98 6.21 -8.99
C ASP A 91 6.93 6.96 -10.33
N GLY A 92 6.16 8.04 -10.44
CA GLY A 92 6.35 9.07 -11.48
C GLY A 92 5.93 8.76 -12.88
N VAL A 93 5.56 7.51 -13.02
CA VAL A 93 4.79 6.98 -14.09
C VAL A 93 3.52 6.62 -13.35
N ARG A 94 2.38 7.24 -13.71
CA ARG A 94 1.07 6.81 -13.21
C ARG A 94 1.10 5.29 -13.15
N PRO A 95 0.86 4.62 -12.01
CA PRO A 95 1.13 3.18 -11.94
C PRO A 95 0.28 2.35 -12.93
N ALA A 96 -0.73 2.99 -13.52
CA ALA A 96 -1.48 2.50 -14.68
C ALA A 96 -0.62 2.24 -15.93
N ASP A 97 0.48 2.96 -16.14
CA ASP A 97 1.32 2.85 -17.36
C ASP A 97 2.47 1.85 -17.17
N ALA A 98 2.87 1.55 -15.92
CA ALA A 98 3.86 0.52 -15.60
C ALA A 98 3.23 -0.87 -15.34
N GLY A 99 1.92 -0.94 -15.07
CA GLY A 99 1.23 -2.20 -14.73
C GLY A 99 1.62 -2.80 -13.37
N GLU A 100 2.47 -2.11 -12.62
CA GLU A 100 2.98 -2.51 -11.31
C GLU A 100 2.83 -1.37 -10.30
N ILE A 101 2.63 -1.71 -9.03
CA ILE A 101 2.65 -0.79 -7.90
C ILE A 101 3.74 -1.24 -6.94
N ALA A 102 4.63 -0.33 -6.56
CA ALA A 102 5.54 -0.57 -5.46
C ALA A 102 4.83 -0.28 -4.13
N PHE A 103 5.02 -1.12 -3.12
CA PHE A 103 4.53 -0.92 -1.76
C PHE A 103 5.71 -0.93 -0.80
N PHE A 104 5.63 -0.10 0.23
CA PHE A 104 6.62 0.02 1.29
C PHE A 104 5.98 -0.20 2.65
N ASN A 105 6.50 -1.12 3.43
CA ASN A 105 6.05 -1.37 4.79
C ASN A 105 6.76 -0.41 5.74
N THR A 106 6.01 0.49 6.36
CA THR A 106 6.57 1.56 7.20
C THR A 106 7.16 1.07 8.52
N ARG A 107 6.79 -0.13 8.98
CA ARG A 107 7.39 -0.74 10.18
C ARG A 107 8.68 -1.49 9.86
N THR A 108 8.65 -2.34 8.83
CA THR A 108 9.73 -3.31 8.56
C THR A 108 10.74 -2.80 7.53
N GLY A 109 10.42 -1.70 6.83
CA GLY A 109 11.23 -1.19 5.72
C GLY A 109 11.17 -2.07 4.46
N ARG A 110 10.35 -3.12 4.44
CA ARG A 110 10.23 -4.02 3.29
C ARG A 110 9.59 -3.31 2.11
N ARG A 111 10.09 -3.60 0.91
CA ARG A 111 9.52 -3.14 -0.35
C ARG A 111 9.03 -4.31 -1.18
N LEU A 112 7.81 -4.22 -1.71
CA LEU A 112 7.24 -5.22 -2.61
C LEU A 112 6.75 -4.54 -3.89
N ARG A 113 6.99 -5.14 -5.04
CA ARG A 113 6.38 -4.72 -6.31
C ARG A 113 5.28 -5.70 -6.68
N VAL A 114 4.10 -5.18 -6.95
CA VAL A 114 2.89 -5.94 -7.21
C VAL A 114 2.41 -5.64 -8.61
N ARG A 115 2.28 -6.68 -9.42
CA ARG A 115 1.67 -6.60 -10.74
C ARG A 115 0.16 -6.72 -10.62
N LEU A 116 -0.59 -5.73 -11.11
CA LEU A 116 -2.05 -5.81 -11.17
C LEU A 116 -2.49 -5.99 -12.63
N PRO A 117 -3.13 -7.11 -13.00
CA PRO A 117 -3.56 -7.37 -14.38
C PRO A 117 -4.45 -6.25 -14.95
N ASP A 118 -5.30 -5.66 -14.11
CA ASP A 118 -6.20 -4.55 -14.47
C ASP A 118 -5.46 -3.29 -14.94
N LEU A 119 -4.22 -3.09 -14.47
CA LEU A 119 -3.37 -1.97 -14.88
C LEU A 119 -2.59 -2.30 -16.16
N GLN A 120 -2.13 -3.54 -16.33
CA GLN A 120 -1.38 -3.97 -17.51
C GLN A 120 -2.17 -3.82 -18.82
N CYS A 121 -3.47 -4.10 -18.77
CA CYS A 121 -4.34 -3.93 -19.94
C CYS A 121 -4.78 -2.47 -20.17
N HIS A 122 -4.27 -1.51 -19.39
CA HIS A 122 -4.56 -0.08 -19.46
C HIS A 122 -6.06 0.27 -19.37
N SER A 123 -6.92 -0.69 -19.01
CA SER A 123 -8.37 -0.52 -18.91
C SER A 123 -8.77 0.18 -17.62
N HIS A 124 -7.96 0.04 -16.56
CA HIS A 124 -8.17 0.69 -15.28
C HIS A 124 -7.13 1.78 -15.00
N ARG A 125 -7.51 2.73 -14.16
CA ARG A 125 -6.60 3.65 -13.49
C ARG A 125 -6.74 3.51 -11.99
N ILE A 126 -5.66 3.74 -11.24
CA ILE A 126 -5.76 3.86 -9.80
C ILE A 126 -6.44 5.19 -9.47
N VAL A 127 -7.36 5.11 -8.51
CA VAL A 127 -8.16 6.22 -8.01
C VAL A 127 -7.78 6.58 -6.58
N GLY A 128 -7.29 5.60 -5.83
CA GLY A 128 -6.78 5.84 -4.49
C GLY A 128 -6.52 4.53 -3.77
N PHE A 129 -6.24 4.66 -2.49
CA PHE A 129 -6.01 3.56 -1.56
C PHE A 129 -6.94 3.75 -0.37
N THR A 130 -7.42 2.65 0.19
CA THR A 130 -8.10 2.69 1.49
C THR A 130 -7.07 2.84 2.61
N ASP A 131 -7.55 3.25 3.78
CA ASP A 131 -6.77 3.36 5.02
C ASP A 131 -6.16 2.00 5.45
N ASP A 132 -6.84 0.92 5.11
CA ASP A 132 -6.41 -0.46 5.34
C ASP A 132 -5.64 -1.10 4.16
N GLY A 133 -5.16 -0.29 3.21
CA GLY A 133 -4.17 -0.71 2.22
C GLY A 133 -4.70 -1.47 1.00
N LEU A 134 -6.01 -1.42 0.74
CA LEU A 134 -6.61 -1.90 -0.51
C LEU A 134 -6.45 -0.84 -1.61
N VAL A 135 -6.47 -1.29 -2.87
CA VAL A 135 -6.32 -0.44 -4.05
C VAL A 135 -7.69 -0.20 -4.68
N ILE A 136 -8.03 1.06 -4.94
CA ILE A 136 -9.26 1.43 -5.65
C ILE A 136 -8.91 1.73 -7.10
N LEU A 137 -9.53 0.98 -8.00
CA LEU A 137 -9.38 1.07 -9.45
C LEU A 137 -10.66 1.63 -10.08
N PHE A 138 -10.50 2.37 -11.17
CA PHE A 138 -11.59 2.87 -11.99
C PHE A 138 -11.42 2.42 -13.44
N HIS A 139 -12.45 1.76 -13.95
CA HIS A 139 -12.51 1.29 -15.33
C HIS A 139 -12.79 2.46 -16.28
N LYS A 140 -11.88 2.71 -17.22
CA LYS A 140 -11.91 3.90 -18.11
C LYS A 140 -13.12 3.93 -19.04
N THR A 141 -13.61 2.78 -19.52
CA THR A 141 -14.77 2.73 -20.44
C THR A 141 -16.12 2.59 -19.72
N THR A 142 -16.24 1.64 -18.78
CA THR A 142 -17.53 1.35 -18.11
C THR A 142 -17.82 2.29 -16.93
N SER A 143 -16.85 3.10 -16.50
CA SER A 143 -16.95 3.92 -15.29
C SER A 143 -17.28 3.13 -14.01
N ALA A 144 -16.97 1.84 -14.01
CA ALA A 144 -17.08 0.98 -12.83
C ALA A 144 -15.89 1.21 -11.89
N LEU A 145 -16.16 1.10 -10.59
CA LEU A 145 -15.12 1.03 -9.57
C LEU A 145 -14.87 -0.42 -9.20
N ARG A 146 -13.61 -0.72 -8.91
CA ARG A 146 -13.16 -2.03 -8.42
C ARG A 146 -12.22 -1.82 -7.25
N VAL A 147 -12.44 -2.55 -6.17
CA VAL A 147 -11.51 -2.59 -5.03
C VAL A 147 -10.69 -3.87 -5.15
N VAL A 148 -9.37 -3.76 -5.07
CA VAL A 148 -8.44 -4.88 -5.22
C VAL A 148 -7.55 -4.98 -3.99
N HIS A 149 -7.44 -6.19 -3.45
CA HIS A 149 -6.41 -6.50 -2.49
C HIS A 149 -5.08 -6.67 -3.23
N PRO A 150 -4.05 -5.83 -2.96
CA PRO A 150 -2.84 -5.78 -3.76
C PRO A 150 -2.08 -7.11 -3.79
N PHE A 151 -1.91 -7.77 -2.64
CA PHE A 151 -1.08 -8.97 -2.57
C PHE A 151 -1.79 -10.30 -2.89
N THR A 152 -3.09 -10.43 -2.61
CA THR A 152 -3.85 -11.67 -2.87
C THR A 152 -4.42 -11.71 -4.28
N GLY A 153 -4.54 -10.54 -4.93
CA GLY A 153 -5.14 -10.34 -6.24
C GLY A 153 -6.66 -10.45 -6.25
N VAL A 154 -7.30 -10.58 -5.08
CA VAL A 154 -8.77 -10.65 -4.99
C VAL A 154 -9.35 -9.27 -5.27
N SER A 155 -10.36 -9.23 -6.13
CA SER A 155 -11.04 -8.02 -6.54
C SER A 155 -12.54 -8.10 -6.22
N LEU A 156 -13.10 -6.97 -5.81
CA LEU A 156 -14.53 -6.76 -5.62
C LEU A 156 -14.99 -5.62 -6.52
N ASP A 157 -15.91 -5.92 -7.43
CA ASP A 157 -16.55 -4.91 -8.27
C ASP A 157 -17.62 -4.18 -7.49
N LEU A 158 -17.59 -2.84 -7.56
CA LEU A 158 -18.62 -1.98 -7.02
C LEU A 158 -19.62 -1.65 -8.14
N PRO A 159 -20.89 -1.36 -7.80
CA PRO A 159 -21.88 -0.95 -8.78
C PRO A 159 -21.37 0.26 -9.59
N PRO A 160 -21.62 0.31 -10.92
CA PRO A 160 -21.14 1.40 -11.75
C PRO A 160 -21.58 2.74 -11.19
N LEU A 161 -20.64 3.69 -11.06
CA LEU A 161 -20.98 5.02 -10.60
C LEU A 161 -21.71 5.82 -11.69
N ALA A 162 -21.77 5.35 -12.94
CA ALA A 162 -22.38 6.05 -14.07
C ALA A 162 -23.75 6.71 -13.76
N PRO A 163 -24.72 6.06 -13.07
CA PRO A 163 -26.02 6.68 -12.76
C PRO A 163 -25.90 7.85 -11.77
N ILE A 164 -25.00 7.75 -10.79
CA ILE A 164 -24.69 8.82 -9.83
C ILE A 164 -23.88 9.91 -10.54
N PHE A 165 -22.94 9.51 -11.39
CA PHE A 165 -22.03 10.33 -12.17
C PHE A 165 -22.78 11.25 -13.13
N TRP A 166 -23.79 10.78 -13.87
CA TRP A 166 -24.60 11.64 -14.74
C TRP A 166 -25.38 12.73 -13.99
N ALA A 167 -25.76 12.49 -12.73
CA ALA A 167 -26.39 13.51 -11.89
C ALA A 167 -25.40 14.62 -11.43
N PHE A 168 -24.11 14.31 -11.33
CA PHE A 168 -23.05 15.24 -10.87
C PHE A 168 -22.17 15.83 -12.00
N VAL A 169 -22.15 15.25 -13.22
CA VAL A 169 -21.17 15.55 -14.29
C VAL A 169 -21.69 16.49 -15.38
N ASN A 170 -22.92 16.99 -15.28
CA ASN A 170 -23.39 18.06 -16.18
C ASN A 170 -22.62 19.39 -16.05
N ASP A 171 -21.61 19.46 -15.19
CA ASP A 171 -20.76 20.63 -15.00
C ASP A 171 -19.30 20.33 -15.39
N MET A 172 -18.75 21.12 -16.31
CA MET A 172 -17.42 20.97 -16.91
C MET A 172 -16.27 21.04 -15.87
N TYR A 173 -16.58 21.46 -14.65
CA TYR A 173 -15.69 21.44 -13.47
C TYR A 173 -15.49 20.04 -12.86
N SER A 174 -16.30 19.03 -13.22
CA SER A 174 -16.20 17.66 -12.66
C SER A 174 -14.94 16.88 -13.09
N ILE A 175 -14.30 17.22 -14.23
CA ILE A 175 -13.03 16.59 -14.63
C ILE A 175 -11.86 17.14 -13.80
N ALA A 176 -11.88 18.43 -13.47
CA ALA A 176 -10.92 19.04 -12.55
C ALA A 176 -11.14 18.51 -11.13
N TRP A 177 -12.40 18.34 -10.71
CA TRP A 177 -12.76 17.69 -9.45
C TRP A 177 -12.36 16.22 -9.38
N MET A 178 -12.48 15.46 -10.46
CA MET A 178 -11.94 14.10 -10.50
C MET A 178 -10.41 14.11 -10.43
N ASN A 179 -9.70 14.94 -11.20
CA ASN A 179 -8.23 14.98 -11.10
C ASN A 179 -7.75 15.47 -9.73
N ALA A 180 -8.43 16.43 -9.12
CA ALA A 180 -8.17 16.89 -7.76
C ALA A 180 -8.48 15.79 -6.74
N ALA A 181 -9.64 15.14 -6.83
CA ALA A 181 -10.05 14.07 -5.92
C ALA A 181 -9.22 12.79 -6.04
N LEU A 182 -8.59 12.55 -7.20
CA LEU A 182 -7.90 11.31 -7.54
C LEU A 182 -6.37 11.39 -7.52
N GLY A 183 -5.77 12.58 -7.40
CA GLY A 183 -4.30 12.72 -7.48
C GLY A 183 -3.68 13.63 -6.42
N THR A 184 -4.32 14.75 -6.09
CA THR A 184 -3.70 15.80 -5.26
C THR A 184 -4.77 16.49 -4.42
N ALA A 185 -5.47 15.72 -3.58
CA ALA A 185 -6.41 16.29 -2.63
C ALA A 185 -6.01 15.94 -1.20
N LEU A 186 -6.10 16.94 -0.33
CA LEU A 186 -5.87 16.80 1.10
C LEU A 186 -7.18 17.04 1.83
N SER A 187 -7.55 16.09 2.68
CA SER A 187 -8.61 16.28 3.67
C SER A 187 -7.96 16.78 4.96
N PHE A 188 -8.35 17.96 5.43
CA PHE A 188 -7.78 18.59 6.63
C PHE A 188 -8.83 19.46 7.32
N GLU A 189 -8.99 19.34 8.64
CA GLU A 189 -9.99 20.09 9.44
C GLU A 189 -11.43 20.03 8.89
N GLY A 190 -11.86 18.85 8.41
CA GLY A 190 -13.20 18.66 7.84
C GLY A 190 -13.42 19.33 6.48
N LYS A 191 -12.38 19.94 5.90
CA LYS A 191 -12.36 20.52 4.56
C LYS A 191 -11.57 19.62 3.63
N ARG A 192 -11.86 19.73 2.33
CA ARG A 192 -11.07 19.08 1.28
C ARG A 192 -10.48 20.13 0.36
N PHE A 193 -9.17 20.07 0.16
CA PHE A 193 -8.42 20.95 -0.73
C PHE A 193 -7.93 20.16 -1.93
N GLY A 194 -7.76 20.84 -3.07
CA GLY A 194 -7.19 20.28 -4.29
C GLY A 194 -6.39 21.32 -5.06
N VAL A 195 -5.59 20.89 -6.04
CA VAL A 195 -4.88 21.81 -6.94
C VAL A 195 -5.33 21.58 -8.37
N THR A 196 -5.67 22.66 -9.07
CA THR A 196 -5.97 22.62 -10.49
C THR A 196 -4.67 22.61 -11.29
N ILE A 197 -4.42 21.51 -12.04
CA ILE A 197 -3.16 21.35 -12.79
C ILE A 197 -2.99 22.44 -13.86
N ARG A 198 -4.08 22.83 -14.55
CA ARG A 198 -4.04 23.83 -15.64
C ARG A 198 -3.95 25.27 -15.15
N SER A 199 -4.72 25.64 -14.13
CA SER A 199 -4.75 27.01 -13.61
C SER A 199 -3.85 27.23 -12.40
N ARG A 200 -3.12 26.20 -11.94
CA ARG A 200 -2.21 26.21 -10.79
C ARG A 200 -2.82 26.89 -9.58
N THR A 201 -4.06 26.53 -9.29
CA THR A 201 -4.88 27.19 -8.25
C THR A 201 -5.15 26.20 -7.14
N LEU A 202 -4.87 26.59 -5.90
CA LEU A 202 -5.36 25.86 -4.74
C LEU A 202 -6.86 26.11 -4.62
N VAL A 203 -7.65 25.04 -4.57
CA VAL A 203 -9.10 25.09 -4.45
C VAL A 203 -9.60 24.40 -3.19
N GLN A 204 -10.47 25.06 -2.41
CA GLN A 204 -11.27 24.38 -1.40
C GLN A 204 -12.48 23.73 -2.09
N VAL A 205 -12.43 22.40 -2.15
CA VAL A 205 -13.37 21.51 -2.81
C VAL A 205 -14.56 21.21 -1.88
N TYR A 206 -14.33 21.09 -0.57
CA TYR A 206 -15.38 20.83 0.41
C TYR A 206 -15.17 21.64 1.71
N PRO A 207 -16.24 22.13 2.37
CA PRO A 207 -17.64 22.13 1.93
C PRO A 207 -17.87 23.07 0.72
N PRO A 208 -18.89 22.80 -0.10
CA PRO A 208 -19.22 23.64 -1.26
C PRO A 208 -19.76 25.01 -0.82
N SER A 209 -19.56 26.03 -1.66
CA SER A 209 -20.02 27.39 -1.37
C SER A 209 -21.53 27.47 -1.11
N PRO A 210 -21.99 28.18 -0.06
CA PRO A 210 -23.41 28.27 0.29
C PRO A 210 -24.24 29.15 -0.66
N THR A 211 -23.62 29.92 -1.57
CA THR A 211 -24.34 30.73 -2.59
C THR A 211 -23.73 30.55 -3.99
N PRO A 212 -24.17 29.54 -4.75
CA PRO A 212 -23.71 29.34 -6.11
C PRO A 212 -24.47 30.30 -7.05
N SER A 213 -23.94 31.50 -7.27
CA SER A 213 -24.53 32.39 -8.29
C SER A 213 -24.14 31.99 -9.73
N THR A 214 -23.13 31.13 -9.88
CA THR A 214 -22.74 30.45 -11.14
C THR A 214 -22.10 29.09 -10.86
N ARG A 215 -22.17 28.16 -11.84
CA ARG A 215 -21.55 26.81 -11.80
C ARG A 215 -20.07 26.81 -11.41
N SER A 216 -19.34 27.86 -11.77
CA SER A 216 -17.91 28.07 -11.45
C SER A 216 -17.59 28.39 -9.98
N GLN A 217 -18.59 28.73 -9.15
CA GLN A 217 -18.40 29.30 -7.80
C GLN A 217 -18.59 28.30 -6.65
N GLN A 218 -18.61 26.99 -6.91
CA GLN A 218 -18.75 25.99 -5.85
C GLN A 218 -17.49 25.84 -4.96
N CYS A 219 -16.32 26.35 -5.38
CA CYS A 219 -15.08 26.33 -4.59
C CYS A 219 -14.90 27.65 -3.83
N VAL A 220 -14.65 27.58 -2.52
CA VAL A 220 -14.71 28.76 -1.62
C VAL A 220 -13.40 29.56 -1.57
N VAL A 221 -12.27 28.99 -2.01
CA VAL A 221 -11.00 29.73 -2.12
C VAL A 221 -10.24 29.25 -3.35
N ALA A 222 -9.77 30.18 -4.18
CA ALA A 222 -9.04 29.93 -5.41
C ALA A 222 -7.80 30.85 -5.44
N GLN A 223 -6.73 30.47 -4.75
CA GLN A 223 -5.48 31.25 -4.81
C GLN A 223 -4.54 30.66 -5.85
N THR A 224 -4.03 31.52 -6.74
CA THR A 224 -2.97 31.15 -7.68
C THR A 224 -1.67 30.88 -6.91
N ILE A 225 -1.07 29.71 -7.15
CA ILE A 225 0.18 29.33 -6.53
C ILE A 225 1.30 30.20 -7.12
N PRO A 226 2.09 30.92 -6.31
CA PRO A 226 3.18 31.75 -6.80
C PRO A 226 4.36 30.87 -7.22
N VAL A 227 4.39 30.47 -8.50
CA VAL A 227 5.45 29.61 -9.05
C VAL A 227 6.52 30.46 -9.75
N GLY A 228 7.79 30.25 -9.39
CA GLY A 228 8.96 31.02 -9.81
C GLY A 228 9.43 30.90 -11.27
N PHE A 229 8.52 30.77 -12.24
CA PHE A 229 8.87 30.68 -13.67
C PHE A 229 7.97 31.58 -14.52
N ASN A 230 7.99 32.91 -14.33
CA ASN A 230 7.28 33.89 -15.16
C ASN A 230 5.82 33.54 -15.56
N ASN A 231 5.13 32.72 -14.77
CA ASN A 231 3.87 32.06 -15.14
C ASN A 231 3.88 31.32 -16.50
N ASP A 232 5.02 30.82 -16.97
CA ASP A 232 5.05 30.00 -18.18
C ASP A 232 4.29 28.70 -17.93
N LEU A 233 3.10 28.62 -18.52
CA LEU A 233 2.18 27.49 -18.44
C LEU A 233 2.73 26.24 -19.16
N ARG A 234 3.80 26.37 -19.95
CA ARG A 234 4.47 25.25 -20.63
C ARG A 234 5.37 24.43 -19.71
N VAL A 235 5.74 24.96 -18.55
CA VAL A 235 6.54 24.23 -17.57
C VAL A 235 5.64 23.27 -16.78
N ALA A 236 5.85 21.97 -16.92
CA ALA A 236 5.14 20.95 -16.15
C ALA A 236 5.55 21.04 -14.66
N CYS A 237 4.68 21.62 -13.84
CA CYS A 237 4.83 21.68 -12.39
C CYS A 237 3.99 20.58 -11.75
N TYR A 238 4.54 19.94 -10.72
CA TYR A 238 3.82 18.91 -9.96
C TYR A 238 3.47 19.45 -8.58
N PHE A 239 2.31 19.07 -8.07
CA PHE A 239 1.74 19.62 -6.84
C PHE A 239 1.34 18.47 -5.93
N HIS A 240 1.80 18.48 -4.68
CA HIS A 240 1.40 17.49 -3.69
C HIS A 240 0.82 18.22 -2.48
N LEU A 241 -0.38 17.84 -2.05
CA LEU A 241 -0.95 18.32 -0.80
C LEU A 241 -0.71 17.26 0.28
N VAL A 242 -0.09 17.66 1.39
CA VAL A 242 0.32 16.76 2.46
C VAL A 242 0.01 17.37 3.82
N GLU A 243 -0.28 16.54 4.81
CA GLU A 243 -0.37 16.96 6.21
C GLU A 243 0.94 16.62 6.92
N VAL A 244 1.55 17.61 7.58
CA VAL A 244 2.77 17.45 8.37
C VAL A 244 2.56 18.10 9.72
N GLN A 245 2.68 17.33 10.80
CA GLN A 245 2.53 17.81 12.18
C GLN A 245 1.24 18.61 12.44
N GLY A 246 0.12 18.20 11.83
CA GLY A 246 -1.15 18.93 11.97
C GLY A 246 -1.18 20.26 11.23
N GLN A 247 -0.32 20.45 10.23
CA GLN A 247 -0.38 21.57 9.29
C GLN A 247 -0.60 21.05 7.87
N ALA A 248 -1.48 21.70 7.13
CA ALA A 248 -1.66 21.46 5.71
C ALA A 248 -0.57 22.17 4.90
N LEU A 249 0.20 21.39 4.13
CA LEU A 249 1.26 21.89 3.26
C LEU A 249 0.98 21.56 1.79
N LEU A 250 1.31 22.50 0.93
CA LEU A 250 1.43 22.32 -0.50
C LEU A 250 2.91 22.23 -0.87
N VAL A 251 3.31 21.11 -1.45
CA VAL A 251 4.64 20.93 -2.04
C VAL A 251 4.56 21.11 -3.54
N VAL A 252 5.31 22.08 -4.05
CA VAL A 252 5.47 22.32 -5.48
C VAL A 252 6.80 21.75 -5.91
N ARG A 253 6.76 20.82 -6.85
CA ARG A 253 7.94 20.24 -7.48
C ARG A 253 8.11 20.86 -8.85
N LEU A 254 9.26 21.51 -9.05
CA LEU A 254 9.59 22.27 -10.24
C LEU A 254 10.71 21.56 -10.99
N PRO A 255 10.61 21.40 -12.32
CA PRO A 255 11.72 20.91 -13.11
C PRO A 255 12.86 21.93 -13.04
N HIS A 256 14.07 21.43 -12.83
CA HIS A 256 15.27 22.25 -12.76
C HIS A 256 16.22 21.83 -13.89
N ASN A 257 16.91 22.82 -14.46
CA ASN A 257 17.61 22.67 -15.75
C ASN A 257 19.01 22.04 -15.62
N ASP A 258 19.37 21.56 -14.42
CA ASP A 258 20.64 20.91 -14.14
C ASP A 258 20.53 19.38 -14.26
N ASP A 259 21.44 18.78 -15.02
CA ASP A 259 21.50 17.33 -15.28
C ASP A 259 21.59 16.47 -14.00
N TRP A 260 22.08 17.04 -12.90
CA TRP A 260 22.29 16.34 -11.62
C TRP A 260 21.18 16.57 -10.58
N ARG A 261 20.35 17.60 -10.77
CA ARG A 261 19.20 17.91 -9.91
C ARG A 261 18.01 18.19 -10.79
N PRO A 262 17.27 17.15 -11.21
CA PRO A 262 16.18 17.33 -12.16
C PRO A 262 15.00 18.12 -11.60
N TYR A 263 14.94 18.34 -10.28
CA TYR A 263 13.85 19.07 -9.64
C TYR A 263 14.31 19.92 -8.45
N THR A 264 13.64 21.05 -8.26
CA THR A 264 13.61 21.81 -7.00
C THR A 264 12.24 21.67 -6.35
N PHE A 265 12.20 21.84 -5.03
CA PHE A 265 10.96 21.78 -4.26
C PHE A 265 10.75 23.12 -3.56
N THR A 266 9.51 23.58 -3.57
CA THR A 266 9.06 24.75 -2.81
C THR A 266 7.86 24.35 -1.98
N LEU A 267 7.89 24.71 -0.69
CA LEU A 267 6.88 24.34 0.28
C LEU A 267 6.04 25.58 0.61
N PHE A 268 4.73 25.39 0.72
CA PHE A 268 3.81 26.42 1.17
C PHE A 268 2.91 25.87 2.27
N ALA A 269 2.86 26.53 3.42
CA ALA A 269 1.84 26.31 4.42
C ALA A 269 0.52 26.93 3.95
N ILE A 270 -0.56 26.16 4.11
CA ILE A 270 -1.90 26.53 3.71
C ILE A 270 -2.64 27.01 4.96
N ASP A 271 -2.99 28.28 4.99
CA ASP A 271 -3.97 28.78 5.95
C ASP A 271 -5.35 28.31 5.49
N THR A 272 -5.95 27.37 6.21
CA THR A 272 -7.23 26.74 5.84
C THR A 272 -8.44 27.66 6.06
N SER A 273 -8.26 28.75 6.81
CA SER A 273 -9.31 29.74 7.07
C SER A 273 -9.40 30.77 5.94
N THR A 274 -8.26 31.19 5.40
CA THR A 274 -8.17 32.21 4.34
C THR A 274 -7.81 31.64 2.96
N GLY A 275 -7.36 30.38 2.92
CA GLY A 275 -6.73 29.71 1.76
C GLY A 275 -5.43 30.36 1.31
N LYS A 276 -4.80 31.18 2.16
CA LYS A 276 -3.54 31.86 1.86
C LYS A 276 -2.36 30.88 1.91
N LEU A 277 -1.52 30.95 0.89
CA LEU A 277 -0.25 30.25 0.81
C LEU A 277 0.88 31.10 1.39
N THR A 278 1.65 30.51 2.30
CA THR A 278 2.86 31.12 2.89
C THR A 278 4.05 30.20 2.69
N GLN A 279 5.15 30.71 2.13
CA GLN A 279 6.31 29.86 1.83
C GLN A 279 6.97 29.38 3.12
N VAL A 280 7.35 28.10 3.15
CA VAL A 280 8.04 27.45 4.28
C VAL A 280 9.47 27.14 3.88
N GLU A 281 10.43 27.56 4.71
CA GLU A 281 11.86 27.40 4.44
C GLU A 281 12.45 26.11 5.05
N SER A 282 11.84 25.55 6.09
CA SER A 282 12.31 24.34 6.77
C SER A 282 11.15 23.51 7.33
N LEU A 283 11.29 22.18 7.27
CA LEU A 283 10.38 21.19 7.87
C LEU A 283 10.84 20.73 9.27
N GLY A 284 11.92 21.33 9.80
CA GLY A 284 12.55 20.88 11.05
C GLY A 284 13.07 19.44 10.93
N ASP A 285 12.74 18.60 11.91
CA ASP A 285 13.16 17.19 11.98
C ASP A 285 12.27 16.22 11.16
N CYS A 286 11.40 16.75 10.30
CA CYS A 286 10.53 15.94 9.45
C CYS A 286 11.09 15.75 8.04
N ALA A 287 10.85 14.56 7.48
CA ALA A 287 11.14 14.25 6.09
C ALA A 287 9.84 13.96 5.33
N LEU A 288 9.72 14.52 4.12
CA LEU A 288 8.63 14.24 3.18
C LEU A 288 9.13 13.31 2.08
N PHE A 289 8.45 12.17 1.91
CA PHE A 289 8.68 11.27 0.79
C PHE A 289 7.58 11.50 -0.26
N LEU A 290 7.94 12.19 -1.33
CA LEU A 290 7.03 12.47 -2.44
C LEU A 290 7.26 11.44 -3.53
N GLY A 291 6.23 10.64 -3.81
CA GLY A 291 6.17 9.84 -5.03
C GLY A 291 6.24 10.77 -6.24
N ARG A 292 6.88 10.33 -7.33
CA ARG A 292 6.76 11.05 -8.59
C ARG A 292 5.31 10.77 -9.09
N ASP A 293 4.62 11.72 -9.70
CA ASP A 293 3.26 11.51 -10.23
C ASP A 293 3.27 10.95 -11.66
#